data_AF-A0A820I5V5-F1
#
_entry.id   AF-A0A820I5V5-F1
#
_cell.length_a   1.000
_cell.length_b   1.000
_cell.length_c   1.000
_cell.angle_alpha   90.00
_cell.angle_beta   90.00
_cell.angle_gamma   90.00
#
_symmetry.space_group_name_H-M   'P 1'
#
loop_
_entity.id
_entity.type
_entity.pdbx_description
1 polymer ?
#
loop_
_entity_poly.entity_id
_entity_poly.type
_entity_poly.pdbx_seq_one_letter_code
_entity_poly.pdbx_strand_id
1 'polypeptide(L)'
;MLFVFSSWVLGFACPIMFLFNNGIVYNYDNQVCQLPLRFSFSVIYISFTVYGIPVTLIIFIYFKLLRYVQETSKNVASINILSRARRELKMIRKIVILVSILIGVGFVYTIFLIMSFFDRLPKYHFRIA
;
A
#
# COMPACT_ATOMS: atom_id res chain seq x y z
N MET A 1 -8.57 7.78 -18.69
CA MET A 1 -9.49 8.60 -17.86
C MET A 1 -10.36 7.76 -16.96
N LEU A 2 -11.09 6.76 -17.48
CA LEU A 2 -11.96 5.87 -16.69
C LEU A 2 -11.26 5.24 -15.47
N PHE A 3 -10.04 4.72 -15.65
CA PHE A 3 -9.23 4.15 -14.56
C PHE A 3 -8.92 5.17 -13.44
N VAL A 4 -8.54 6.38 -13.83
CA VAL A 4 -8.23 7.46 -12.88
C VAL A 4 -9.49 7.86 -12.12
N PHE A 5 -10.61 8.01 -12.82
CA PHE A 5 -11.89 8.31 -12.19
C PHE A 5 -12.30 7.20 -11.21
N SER A 6 -12.20 5.93 -11.61
CA SER A 6 -12.51 4.80 -10.71
C SER A 6 -11.57 4.75 -9.50
N SER A 7 -10.27 5.08 -9.66
CA SER A 7 -9.34 5.11 -8.52
C SER A 7 -9.68 6.22 -7.53
N TRP A 8 -10.15 7.39 -8.01
CA TRP A 8 -10.62 8.45 -7.15
C TRP A 8 -11.91 8.06 -6.42
N VAL A 9 -12.88 7.50 -7.13
CA VAL A 9 -14.14 7.04 -6.52
C VAL A 9 -13.87 6.01 -5.44
N LEU A 10 -13.03 4.99 -5.70
CA LEU A 10 -12.63 4.01 -4.69
C LEU A 10 -11.82 4.64 -3.55
N GLY A 11 -10.93 5.58 -3.88
CA GLY A 11 -10.11 6.31 -2.92
C GLY A 11 -10.94 7.17 -1.95
N PHE A 12 -12.11 7.66 -2.35
CA PHE A 12 -13.04 8.37 -1.48
C PHE A 12 -14.05 7.44 -0.80
N ALA A 13 -14.58 6.45 -1.51
CA ALA A 13 -15.60 5.55 -0.96
C ALA A 13 -15.06 4.72 0.22
N CYS A 14 -13.83 4.20 0.12
CA CYS A 14 -13.21 3.43 1.18
C CYS A 14 -13.09 4.19 2.52
N PRO A 15 -12.47 5.39 2.59
CA PRO A 15 -12.37 6.13 3.86
C PRO A 15 -13.72 6.64 4.38
N ILE A 16 -14.66 6.98 3.49
CA ILE A 16 -15.98 7.48 3.87
C ILE A 16 -16.77 6.44 4.69
N MET A 17 -16.61 5.15 4.41
CA MET A 17 -17.24 4.10 5.20
C MET A 17 -16.84 4.15 6.69
N PHE A 18 -15.60 4.56 6.99
CA PHE A 18 -15.10 4.68 8.36
C PHE A 18 -15.59 5.94 9.06
N LEU A 19 -15.92 7.00 8.30
CA LEU A 19 -16.56 8.20 8.84
C LEU A 19 -17.97 7.88 9.34
N PHE A 20 -18.75 7.10 8.58
CA PHE A 20 -20.12 6.74 8.96
C PHE A 20 -20.21 5.68 10.07
N ASN A 21 -19.21 4.80 10.19
CA ASN A 21 -19.19 3.74 11.21
C ASN A 21 -18.57 4.17 12.55
N ASN A 22 -18.40 5.47 12.82
CA ASN A 22 -17.68 6.00 14.00
C ASN A 22 -16.29 5.35 14.20
N GLY A 23 -15.64 4.96 13.10
CA GLY A 23 -14.35 4.28 13.14
C GLY A 23 -13.19 5.23 13.44
N ILE A 24 -13.40 6.55 13.29
CA ILE A 24 -12.37 7.57 13.54
C ILE A 24 -12.54 8.10 14.96
N VAL A 25 -11.49 7.94 15.78
CA VAL A 25 -11.47 8.39 17.17
C VAL A 25 -10.42 9.49 17.32
N TYR A 26 -10.75 10.51 18.08
CA TYR A 26 -9.78 11.56 18.43
C TYR A 26 -8.75 11.00 19.40
N ASN A 27 -7.48 11.00 18.99
CA ASN A 27 -6.36 10.67 19.85
C ASN A 27 -5.86 11.94 20.54
N TYR A 28 -6.05 12.02 21.86
CA TYR A 28 -5.69 13.18 22.66
C TYR A 28 -4.18 13.40 22.73
N ASP A 29 -3.39 12.32 22.75
CA ASP A 29 -1.93 12.37 22.90
C ASP A 29 -1.26 12.98 21.67
N ASN A 30 -1.79 12.68 20.48
CA ASN A 30 -1.25 13.14 19.20
C ASN A 30 -2.06 14.30 18.60
N GLN A 31 -3.14 14.74 19.26
CA GLN A 31 -4.08 15.76 18.78
C GLN A 31 -4.59 15.53 17.35
N VAL A 32 -4.80 14.26 16.96
CA VAL A 32 -5.25 13.88 15.62
C VAL A 32 -6.44 12.93 15.66
N CYS A 33 -7.35 13.08 14.70
CA CYS A 33 -8.40 12.12 14.42
C CYS A 33 -7.81 10.98 13.59
N GLN A 34 -7.81 9.76 14.14
CA GLN A 34 -7.28 8.59 13.44
C GLN A 34 -8.15 7.36 13.69
N LEU A 35 -8.06 6.39 12.77
CA LEU A 35 -8.62 5.07 13.02
C LEU A 35 -7.80 4.44 14.17
N PRO A 36 -8.43 3.97 15.26
CA PRO A 36 -7.69 3.35 16.34
C PRO A 36 -6.97 2.11 15.81
N LEU A 37 -5.67 2.02 16.09
CA LEU A 37 -4.77 0.91 15.69
C LEU A 37 -5.06 -0.40 16.45
N ARG A 38 -6.31 -0.61 16.86
CA ARG A 38 -6.76 -1.81 17.56
C ARG A 38 -7.18 -2.88 16.57
N PHE A 39 -7.02 -4.14 16.95
CA PHE A 39 -7.44 -5.26 16.14
C PHE A 39 -8.93 -5.16 15.81
N SER A 40 -9.22 -4.84 14.55
CA SER A 40 -10.57 -4.64 14.05
C SER A 40 -10.61 -5.02 12.58
N PHE A 41 -11.79 -5.45 12.13
CA PHE A 41 -12.02 -5.76 10.71
C PHE A 41 -11.65 -4.58 9.82
N SER A 42 -11.91 -3.35 10.27
CA SER A 42 -11.56 -2.11 9.58
C SER A 42 -10.06 -1.97 9.29
N VAL A 43 -9.21 -2.23 10.28
CA VAL A 43 -7.75 -2.14 10.12
C VAL A 43 -7.24 -3.21 9.15
N ILE A 44 -7.77 -4.43 9.25
CA ILE A 44 -7.43 -5.54 8.34
C ILE A 44 -7.84 -5.19 6.92
N TYR A 45 -9.09 -4.76 6.73
CA TYR A 45 -9.66 -4.42 5.43
C TYR A 45 -8.86 -3.30 4.73
N ILE A 46 -8.53 -2.22 5.45
CA ILE A 46 -7.72 -1.13 4.90
C ILE A 46 -6.31 -1.62 4.55
N SER A 47 -5.67 -2.38 5.45
CA SER A 47 -4.31 -2.88 5.22
C SER A 47 -4.24 -3.77 3.99
N PHE A 48 -5.20 -4.66 3.76
CA PHE A 48 -5.23 -5.49 2.56
C PHE A 48 -5.58 -4.69 1.30
N THR A 49 -6.59 -3.81 1.37
CA THR A 49 -7.11 -3.12 0.19
C THR A 49 -6.17 -2.01 -0.29
N VAL A 50 -5.61 -1.23 0.63
CA VAL A 50 -4.75 -0.08 0.32
C VAL A 50 -3.29 -0.49 0.15
N TYR A 51 -2.85 -1.55 0.81
CA TYR A 51 -1.44 -1.95 0.80
C TYR A 51 -1.22 -3.35 0.21
N GLY A 52 -1.85 -4.39 0.76
CA GLY A 52 -1.61 -5.77 0.32
C GLY A 52 -1.87 -6.03 -1.18
N ILE A 53 -3.04 -5.63 -1.68
CA ILE A 53 -3.44 -5.83 -3.08
C ILE A 53 -2.54 -5.04 -4.04
N PRO A 54 -2.30 -3.73 -3.85
CA PRO A 54 -1.39 -2.99 -4.72
C PRO A 54 0.03 -3.58 -4.76
N VAL A 55 0.57 -3.97 -3.60
CA VAL A 55 1.92 -4.53 -3.50
C VAL A 55 2.04 -5.86 -4.24
N THR A 56 1.08 -6.77 -4.04
CA THR A 56 1.08 -8.08 -4.71
C THR A 56 0.93 -7.95 -6.23
N LEU A 57 0.07 -7.04 -6.70
CA LEU A 57 -0.08 -6.74 -8.13
C LEU A 57 1.23 -6.23 -8.74
N ILE A 58 1.94 -5.34 -8.04
CA ILE A 58 3.19 -4.75 -8.55
C ILE A 58 4.30 -5.82 -8.63
N ILE A 59 4.42 -6.66 -7.60
CA ILE A 59 5.35 -7.81 -7.61
C ILE A 59 5.03 -8.74 -8.79
N PHE A 60 3.74 -9.05 -9.01
CA PHE A 60 3.31 -9.91 -10.10
C PHE A 60 3.63 -9.33 -11.48
N ILE A 61 3.34 -8.04 -11.70
CA ILE A 61 3.67 -7.34 -12.95
C ILE A 61 5.17 -7.38 -13.20
N TYR A 62 5.98 -7.13 -12.17
CA TYR A 62 7.44 -7.14 -12.30
C TYR A 62 7.98 -8.53 -12.64
N PHE A 63 7.43 -9.57 -12.02
CA PHE A 63 7.82 -10.94 -12.33
C PHE A 63 7.49 -11.34 -13.77
N LYS A 64 6.29 -10.98 -14.26
CA LYS A 64 5.90 -11.14 -15.67
C LYS A 64 6.83 -10.38 -16.61
N LEU A 65 7.19 -9.16 -16.26
CA LEU A 65 8.08 -8.31 -17.05
C LEU A 65 9.49 -8.90 -17.14
N LEU A 66 10.07 -9.36 -16.03
CA LEU A 66 11.37 -10.03 -16.01
C LEU A 66 11.38 -11.27 -16.91
N ARG A 67 10.33 -12.10 -16.83
CA ARG A 67 10.18 -13.26 -17.72
C ARG A 67 10.12 -12.86 -19.19
N TYR A 68 9.32 -11.84 -19.52
CA TYR A 68 9.21 -11.34 -20.89
C TYR A 68 10.55 -10.85 -21.46
N VAL A 69 11.36 -10.15 -20.65
CA VAL A 69 12.70 -9.70 -21.05
C VAL A 69 13.64 -10.88 -21.26
N GLN A 70 13.61 -11.88 -20.39
CA GLN A 70 14.44 -13.08 -20.52
C GLN A 70 14.08 -13.89 -21.76
N GLU A 71 12.80 -14.04 -22.10
CA GLU A 71 12.34 -14.72 -23.32
C GLU A 71 12.71 -13.93 -24.57
N THR A 72 12.52 -12.60 -24.57
CA THR A 72 12.86 -11.74 -25.70
C THR A 72 14.36 -11.61 -25.93
N SER A 73 15.19 -11.80 -24.89
CA SER A 73 16.64 -11.85 -25.01
C SER A 73 17.16 -13.13 -25.67
N LYS A 74 16.41 -14.23 -25.60
CA LYS A 74 16.81 -15.53 -26.18
C LYS A 74 16.46 -15.62 -27.66
N ASN A 75 15.36 -15.00 -28.07
CA ASN A 75 14.98 -14.87 -29.47
C ASN A 75 15.67 -13.64 -30.03
N VAL A 76 16.33 -13.74 -31.20
CA VAL A 76 17.03 -12.62 -31.86
C VAL A 76 16.02 -11.54 -32.27
N ALA A 77 15.58 -10.73 -31.29
CA ALA A 77 14.55 -9.73 -31.49
C ALA A 77 15.19 -8.51 -32.18
N SER A 78 14.54 -8.04 -33.24
CA SER A 78 14.86 -6.80 -33.95
C SER A 78 15.29 -5.67 -32.98
N ILE A 79 16.39 -4.99 -33.31
CA ILE A 79 17.00 -3.89 -32.53
C ILE A 79 15.95 -2.83 -32.12
N ASN A 80 14.91 -2.63 -32.95
CA ASN A 80 13.82 -1.70 -32.67
C ASN A 80 12.85 -2.18 -31.57
N ILE A 81 12.62 -3.49 -31.43
CA ILE A 81 11.79 -4.07 -30.36
C ILE A 81 12.53 -3.99 -29.02
N LEU A 82 13.84 -4.29 -29.04
CA LEU A 82 14.67 -4.29 -27.84
C LEU A 82 14.86 -2.87 -27.28
N SER A 83 15.03 -1.86 -28.13
CA SER A 83 15.11 -0.45 -27.70
C SER A 83 13.80 0.07 -27.10
N ARG A 84 12.65 -0.28 -27.69
CA ARG A 84 11.32 0.04 -27.14
C ARG A 84 11.09 -0.65 -25.80
N ALA A 85 11.37 -1.94 -25.70
CA ALA A 85 11.28 -2.70 -24.45
C ALA A 85 12.17 -2.09 -23.36
N ARG A 86 13.41 -1.68 -23.70
CA ARG A 86 14.33 -1.02 -22.76
C ARG A 86 13.81 0.32 -22.23
N ARG A 87 13.11 1.09 -23.08
CA ARG A 87 12.47 2.36 -22.68
C ARG A 87 11.29 2.12 -21.73
N GLU A 88 10.44 1.16 -22.04
CA GLU A 88 9.33 0.73 -21.16
C GLU A 88 9.86 0.22 -19.82
N LEU A 89 10.91 -0.62 -19.83
CA LEU A 89 11.59 -1.10 -18.62
C LEU A 89 12.15 0.04 -17.77
N LYS A 90 12.69 1.09 -18.38
CA LYS A 90 13.21 2.26 -17.65
C LYS A 90 12.09 3.02 -16.95
N MET A 91 10.92 3.14 -17.57
CA MET A 91 9.73 3.73 -16.94
C MET A 91 9.21 2.85 -15.81
N ILE A 92 9.07 1.54 -16.06
CA ILE A 92 8.62 0.59 -15.04
C ILE A 92 9.60 0.55 -13.86
N ARG A 93 10.91 0.61 -14.09
CA ARG A 93 11.92 0.68 -13.01
C ARG A 93 11.71 1.89 -12.09
N LYS A 94 11.37 3.06 -12.64
CA LYS A 94 11.08 4.25 -11.83
C LYS A 94 9.80 4.07 -11.01
N ILE A 95 8.76 3.48 -11.61
CA ILE A 95 7.51 3.15 -10.91
C ILE A 95 7.79 2.15 -9.78
N VAL A 96 8.60 1.12 -10.04
CA VAL A 96 9.00 0.13 -9.03
C VAL A 96 9.75 0.79 -7.89
N ILE A 97 10.72 1.67 -8.15
CA ILE A 97 11.44 2.39 -7.07
C ILE A 97 10.46 3.19 -6.21
N LEU A 98 9.55 3.95 -6.83
CA LEU A 98 8.55 4.73 -6.10
C LEU A 98 7.66 3.83 -5.24
N VAL A 99 7.22 2.69 -5.79
CA VAL A 99 6.43 1.70 -5.08
C VAL A 99 7.23 1.05 -3.96
N SER A 100 8.51 0.72 -4.17
CA SER A 100 9.37 0.11 -3.15
C SER A 100 9.58 1.05 -1.96
N ILE A 101 9.68 2.36 -2.19
CA ILE A 101 9.71 3.36 -1.11
C ILE A 101 8.38 3.36 -0.36
N LEU A 102 7.25 3.36 -1.07
CA LEU A 102 5.92 3.28 -0.47
C LEU A 102 5.73 1.99 0.34
N ILE A 103 6.25 0.86 -0.15
CA ILE A 103 6.32 -0.43 0.54
C ILE A 103 7.14 -0.31 1.80
N GLY A 104 8.35 0.27 1.74
CA GLY A 104 9.19 0.44 2.92
C GLY A 104 8.48 1.20 4.04
N VAL A 105 7.83 2.32 3.70
CA VAL A 105 7.06 3.12 4.67
C VAL A 105 5.85 2.35 5.19
N GLY A 106 5.08 1.72 4.30
CA GLY A 106 3.90 0.93 4.69
C GLY A 106 4.26 -0.29 5.53
N PHE A 107 5.39 -0.93 5.26
CA PHE A 107 5.90 -2.06 6.03
C PHE A 107 6.23 -1.67 7.47
N VAL A 108 6.93 -0.54 7.66
CA VAL A 108 7.19 0.01 9.00
C VAL A 108 5.88 0.25 9.75
N TYR A 109 4.89 0.85 9.08
CA TYR A 109 3.57 1.07 9.67
C TYR A 109 2.84 -0.23 10.03
N THR A 110 2.92 -1.27 9.18
CA THR A 110 2.36 -2.59 9.50
C THR A 110 3.05 -3.26 10.68
N ILE A 111 4.36 -3.06 10.86
CA ILE A 111 5.08 -3.54 12.04
C ILE A 111 4.55 -2.85 13.29
N PHE A 112 4.39 -1.51 13.28
CA PHE A 112 3.79 -0.77 14.39
C PHE A 112 2.38 -1.25 14.73
N LEU A 113 1.56 -1.53 13.71
CA LEU A 113 0.24 -2.14 13.87
C LEU A 113 0.32 -3.50 14.56
N ILE A 114 1.24 -4.36 14.11
CA ILE A 114 1.41 -5.70 14.68
C ILE A 114 1.89 -5.62 16.13
N MET A 115 2.87 -4.75 16.43
CA MET A 115 3.33 -4.50 17.81
C MET A 115 2.18 -4.01 18.69
N SER A 116 1.35 -3.10 18.20
CA SER A 116 0.15 -2.64 18.91
C SER A 116 -0.88 -3.75 19.19
N PHE A 117 -0.82 -4.89 18.50
CA PHE A 117 -1.67 -6.05 18.83
C PHE A 117 -1.12 -6.86 20.00
N PHE A 118 0.21 -6.93 20.16
CA PHE A 118 0.86 -7.67 21.23
C PHE A 118 1.00 -6.83 22.50
N ASP A 119 1.28 -5.53 22.35
CA ASP A 119 1.33 -4.57 23.44
C ASP A 119 -0.09 -4.20 23.88
N ARG A 120 -0.70 -5.06 24.73
CA ARG A 120 -1.81 -4.63 25.58
C ARG A 120 -1.28 -3.52 26.49
N LEU A 121 -1.54 -2.25 26.12
CA LEU A 121 -1.20 -1.11 26.98
C LEU A 121 -1.66 -1.40 28.43
N PRO A 122 -0.77 -1.31 29.42
CA PRO A 122 -1.21 -1.27 30.81
C PRO A 122 -2.09 -0.04 30.98
N LYS A 123 -3.30 -0.23 31.51
CA LYS A 123 -4.22 0.83 31.90
C LYS A 123 -3.60 1.65 33.03
N TYR A 124 -2.72 2.61 32.72
CA TYR A 124 -2.35 3.62 33.69
C TYR A 124 -3.36 4.77 33.61
N HIS A 125 -4.45 4.59 34.35
CA HIS A 125 -5.27 5.71 34.81
C HIS A 125 -4.44 6.52 35.82
N PHE A 126 -3.52 7.38 35.36
CA PHE A 126 -3.03 8.45 36.22
C PHE A 126 -4.04 9.61 36.19
N ARG A 127 -5.07 9.45 37.01
CA ARG A 127 -5.86 10.54 37.56
C ARG A 127 -4.93 11.25 38.55
N ILE A 128 -4.36 12.39 38.18
CA ILE A 128 -3.80 13.31 39.16
C ILE A 128 -4.94 14.24 39.52
N ALA A 129 -5.52 13.99 40.69
CA ALA A 129 -6.40 14.91 41.41
C ALA A 129 -5.55 15.69 42.42
#